data_AF-A0A9W8D222-F1
#
_entry.id   AF-A0A9W8D222-F1
#
_cell.length_a   1.000
_cell.length_b   1.000
_cell.length_c   1.000
_cell.angle_alpha   90.00
_cell.angle_beta   90.00
_cell.angle_gamma   90.00
#
_symmetry.space_group_name_H-M   'P 1'
#
loop_
_entity.id
_entity.type
_entity.pdbx_description
1 polymer ?
#
loop_
_entity_poly.entity_id
_entity_poly.type
_entity_poly.pdbx_seq_one_letter_code
_entity_poly.pdbx_strand_id
1 'polypeptide(L)'
;MKFDALPDDVLLPIFEAAIPAAPNIICLKRSIYQLSITQRLRHLLLPRIYGHAFISSVFNRKQEQEQTNDLYMSFVRSNLELAIVTSNVLPFRVLHLETEYTGQRGDCLHGLIDALKGYQKHLHNVNELVLWIDYDKLSKLQISPSNNAPDYATVTAKRVARLLPHVKRVTIREKSNERTTERFYGELVNAYIDQLETIASASKLKLPTTRAFDQLTCLKVDVKLCGTYVPRVCPNTIQHLTLENLLPNSTWRVFGFEDVPTTMVASNLVSLDIKYHDYSLEGDLFGYEAAKQCKMHFPRLKSLKLCIRSAKVPLLNSAVFPQQMDYITIEASPLSTLMLAGIEFPKTKFPSLVVFSGDNAPIQDMFKATDNFFMRSTECLEARLLIPFTSYIITP
;
A
#
# COMPACT_ATOMS: atom_id res chain seq x y z
N MET A 1 36.21 -9.34 -3.69
CA MET A 1 36.73 -8.05 -4.18
C MET A 1 36.35 -6.98 -3.15
N LYS A 2 37.30 -6.18 -2.65
CA LYS A 2 36.97 -5.09 -1.71
C LYS A 2 36.27 -3.98 -2.50
N PHE A 3 35.10 -3.51 -2.03
CA PHE A 3 34.33 -2.43 -2.66
C PHE A 3 35.11 -1.11 -2.79
N ASP A 4 36.23 -1.00 -2.09
CA ASP A 4 37.08 0.18 -2.00
C ASP A 4 37.87 0.47 -3.29
N ALA A 5 37.83 -0.42 -4.28
CA ALA A 5 38.71 -0.38 -5.46
C ALA A 5 37.98 -0.28 -6.82
N LEU A 6 36.66 -0.03 -6.85
CA LEU A 6 35.94 0.12 -8.12
C LEU A 6 36.14 1.55 -8.67
N PRO A 7 36.69 1.73 -9.89
CA PRO A 7 36.82 3.03 -10.54
C PRO A 7 35.44 3.68 -10.75
N ASP A 8 35.37 5.00 -10.60
CA ASP A 8 34.15 5.82 -10.72
C ASP A 8 33.45 5.66 -12.09
N ASP A 9 34.22 5.22 -13.08
CA ASP A 9 33.95 5.04 -14.50
C ASP A 9 33.31 3.68 -14.84
N VAL A 10 33.32 2.70 -13.94
CA VAL A 10 32.65 1.39 -14.15
C VAL A 10 31.21 1.39 -13.63
N LEU A 11 30.89 2.29 -12.70
CA LEU A 11 29.56 2.39 -12.11
C LEU A 11 28.54 3.03 -13.06
N LEU A 12 28.95 4.05 -13.83
CA LEU A 12 28.07 4.74 -14.79
C LEU A 12 27.49 3.79 -15.85
N PRO A 13 28.29 2.93 -16.52
CA PRO A 13 27.77 1.98 -17.51
C PRO A 13 26.89 0.88 -16.89
N ILE A 14 27.20 0.41 -15.67
CA ILE A 14 26.36 -0.55 -14.93
C ILE A 14 25.00 0.08 -14.60
N PHE A 15 24.96 1.37 -14.25
CA PHE A 15 23.73 2.09 -13.96
C PHE A 15 22.96 2.51 -15.22
N GLU A 16 23.64 2.87 -16.31
CA GLU A 16 23.02 3.14 -17.61
C GLU A 16 22.43 1.86 -18.24
N ALA A 17 23.10 0.71 -18.08
CA ALA A 17 22.58 -0.59 -18.51
C ALA A 17 21.41 -1.09 -17.63
N ALA A 18 21.41 -0.76 -16.33
CA ALA A 18 20.37 -1.16 -15.39
C ALA A 18 19.15 -0.24 -15.37
N ILE A 19 19.17 0.92 -16.04
CA ILE A 19 18.09 1.91 -15.96
C ILE A 19 17.58 2.31 -17.36
N PRO A 20 16.43 1.74 -17.80
CA PRO A 20 15.55 2.55 -18.65
C PRO A 20 14.06 2.53 -18.23
N ALA A 21 13.51 3.75 -18.14
CA ALA A 21 12.11 4.17 -18.37
C ALA A 21 10.95 3.71 -17.44
N ALA A 22 11.14 3.62 -16.11
CA ALA A 22 10.01 3.56 -15.17
C ALA A 22 9.89 4.86 -14.33
N PRO A 23 8.68 5.42 -14.14
CA PRO A 23 8.47 6.70 -13.42
C PRO A 23 8.90 6.68 -11.95
N ASN A 24 9.06 5.50 -11.34
CA ASN A 24 9.49 5.35 -9.95
C ASN A 24 11.02 5.36 -9.74
N ILE A 25 11.81 5.54 -10.81
CA ILE A 25 13.28 5.54 -10.75
C ILE A 25 13.86 6.89 -10.30
N ILE A 26 13.07 7.96 -10.16
CA ILE A 26 13.57 9.29 -9.74
C ILE A 26 14.29 9.20 -8.39
N CYS A 27 13.77 8.42 -7.44
CA CYS A 27 14.42 8.23 -6.14
C CYS A 27 15.73 7.44 -6.25
N LEU A 28 15.79 6.40 -7.09
CA LEU A 28 16.98 5.60 -7.31
C LEU A 28 18.06 6.39 -8.07
N LYS A 29 17.69 7.13 -9.12
CA LYS A 29 18.57 8.09 -9.81
C LYS A 29 19.14 9.13 -8.85
N ARG A 30 18.31 9.70 -7.97
CA ARG A 30 18.75 10.67 -6.95
C ARG A 30 19.71 10.05 -5.94
N SER A 31 19.47 8.80 -5.50
CA SER A 31 20.40 8.05 -4.65
C SER A 31 21.70 7.66 -5.37
N ILE A 32 21.66 7.42 -6.68
CA ILE A 32 22.83 7.13 -7.51
C ILE A 32 23.68 8.38 -7.72
N TYR A 33 23.07 9.54 -7.98
CA TYR A 33 23.79 10.83 -7.97
C TYR A 33 24.40 11.15 -6.61
N GLN A 34 23.84 10.66 -5.51
CA GLN A 34 24.43 10.81 -4.18
C GLN A 34 25.62 9.87 -3.92
N LEU A 35 25.77 8.79 -4.70
CA LEU A 35 26.93 7.87 -4.62
C LEU A 35 28.24 8.47 -5.16
N SER A 36 28.15 9.46 -6.06
CA SER A 36 29.33 10.14 -6.62
C SER A 36 29.90 11.22 -5.70
N ILE A 37 29.21 11.55 -4.60
CA ILE A 37 29.56 12.70 -3.75
C ILE A 37 30.67 12.36 -2.73
N THR A 38 30.70 11.15 -2.15
CA THR A 38 31.83 10.67 -1.32
C THR A 38 31.90 9.13 -1.22
N GLN A 39 33.12 8.58 -1.06
CA GLN A 39 33.37 7.15 -0.80
C GLN A 39 32.57 6.62 0.41
N ARG A 40 32.39 7.43 1.46
CA ARG A 40 31.62 7.05 2.65
C ARG A 40 30.12 6.92 2.37
N LEU A 41 29.53 7.82 1.59
CA LEU A 41 28.14 7.70 1.11
C LEU A 41 27.98 6.48 0.20
N ARG A 42 29.00 6.18 -0.63
CA ARG A 42 29.06 4.98 -1.46
C ARG A 42 28.93 3.72 -0.62
N HIS A 43 29.77 3.53 0.39
CA HIS A 43 29.68 2.36 1.28
C HIS A 43 28.33 2.24 2.01
N LEU A 44 27.66 3.35 2.33
CA LEU A 44 26.35 3.35 2.98
C LEU A 44 25.19 3.02 2.02
N LEU A 45 25.29 3.44 0.76
CA LEU A 45 24.23 3.32 -0.23
C LEU A 45 24.36 2.07 -1.10
N LEU A 46 25.56 1.51 -1.27
CA LEU A 46 25.80 0.27 -2.01
C LEU A 46 24.90 -0.88 -1.49
N PRO A 47 24.80 -1.19 -0.18
CA PRO A 47 23.89 -2.24 0.29
C PRO A 47 22.41 -1.94 0.02
N ARG A 48 22.00 -0.67 -0.03
CA ARG A 48 20.64 -0.26 -0.38
C ARG A 48 20.34 -0.42 -1.87
N ILE A 49 21.34 -0.27 -2.73
CA ILE A 49 21.17 -0.40 -4.18
C ILE A 49 21.29 -1.86 -4.60
N TYR A 50 22.26 -2.60 -4.05
CA TYR A 50 22.48 -4.02 -4.36
C TYR A 50 21.52 -4.96 -3.60
N GLY A 51 20.91 -4.51 -2.50
CA GLY A 51 19.87 -5.27 -1.79
C GLY A 51 18.51 -5.31 -2.51
N HIS A 52 18.38 -4.58 -3.62
CA HIS A 52 17.17 -4.47 -4.44
C HIS A 52 17.41 -5.11 -5.82
N ALA A 53 16.69 -6.19 -6.09
CA ALA A 53 16.59 -6.78 -7.41
C ALA A 53 15.37 -6.24 -8.13
N PHE A 54 15.45 -6.13 -9.45
CA PHE A 54 14.28 -5.94 -10.29
C PHE A 54 14.25 -6.97 -11.43
N ILE A 55 13.03 -7.39 -11.77
CA ILE A 55 12.70 -8.08 -13.00
C ILE A 55 11.54 -7.29 -13.60
N SER A 56 11.78 -6.70 -14.77
CA SER A 56 10.77 -5.99 -15.53
C SER A 56 10.52 -6.75 -16.83
N SER A 57 9.26 -6.99 -17.18
CA SER A 57 8.90 -7.68 -18.40
C SER A 57 7.88 -6.86 -19.19
N VAL A 58 8.23 -6.49 -20.42
CA VAL A 58 7.32 -5.81 -21.34
C VAL A 58 6.97 -6.78 -22.45
N PHE A 59 5.67 -7.00 -22.66
CA PHE A 59 5.18 -7.81 -23.77
C PHE A 59 4.38 -6.93 -24.72
N ASN A 60 4.95 -6.71 -25.90
CA ASN A 60 4.31 -5.96 -26.97
C ASN A 60 3.79 -6.88 -28.06
N ARG A 61 2.46 -6.94 -28.23
CA ARG A 61 1.88 -7.52 -29.45
C ARG A 61 1.84 -6.41 -30.49
N LYS A 62 2.73 -6.48 -31.48
CA LYS A 62 2.62 -5.58 -32.65
C LYS A 62 1.28 -5.82 -33.34
N GLN A 63 0.43 -4.79 -33.38
CA GLN A 63 -0.67 -4.73 -34.34
C GLN A 63 -0.10 -4.17 -35.65
N GLU A 64 0.56 -5.00 -36.46
CA GLU A 64 0.88 -4.65 -37.85
C GLU A 64 0.04 -5.55 -38.78
N GLN A 65 -0.65 -4.90 -39.71
CA GLN A 65 -1.65 -5.44 -40.64
C GLN A 65 -1.09 -6.38 -41.74
N GLU A 66 0.11 -6.94 -41.58
CA GLU A 66 0.75 -7.74 -42.63
C GLU A 66 1.06 -9.17 -42.17
N GLN A 67 0.66 -10.11 -43.04
CA GLN A 67 0.67 -11.58 -42.88
C GLN A 67 2.07 -12.19 -42.78
N THR A 68 2.88 -11.80 -41.79
CA THR A 68 4.13 -12.50 -41.49
C THR A 68 4.14 -12.92 -40.02
N ASN A 69 4.24 -14.24 -39.82
CA ASN A 69 4.38 -15.00 -38.57
C ASN A 69 4.45 -14.16 -37.29
N ASP A 70 3.46 -14.33 -36.40
CA ASP A 70 3.34 -13.74 -35.07
C ASP A 70 4.70 -13.60 -34.34
N LEU A 71 5.36 -12.45 -34.49
CA LEU A 71 6.58 -12.13 -33.78
C LEU A 71 6.20 -11.48 -32.43
N TYR A 72 6.04 -12.34 -31.43
CA TYR A 72 5.95 -11.94 -30.03
C TYR A 72 7.27 -11.28 -29.61
N MET A 73 7.26 -9.97 -29.38
CA MET A 73 8.39 -9.26 -28.78
C MET A 73 8.15 -9.17 -27.27
N SER A 74 8.65 -10.18 -26.54
CA SER A 74 8.78 -10.13 -25.08
C SER A 74 10.19 -9.67 -24.71
N PHE A 75 10.31 -8.61 -23.92
CA PHE A 75 11.59 -8.15 -23.41
C PHE A 75 11.61 -8.26 -21.88
N VAL A 76 12.51 -9.09 -21.35
CA VAL A 76 12.77 -9.21 -19.91
C VAL A 76 14.04 -8.44 -19.58
N ARG A 77 13.92 -7.45 -18.69
CA ARG A 77 15.02 -6.68 -18.08
C ARG A 77 15.23 -7.16 -16.66
N SER A 78 16.48 -7.40 -16.27
CA SER A 78 16.81 -7.65 -14.87
C SER A 78 18.22 -7.17 -14.54
N ASN A 79 18.41 -6.67 -13.33
CA ASN A 79 19.74 -6.43 -12.76
C ASN A 79 20.30 -7.64 -11.98
N LEU A 80 19.56 -8.75 -11.92
CA LEU A 80 19.98 -9.93 -11.17
C LEU A 80 21.29 -10.51 -11.71
N GLU A 81 21.47 -10.57 -13.03
CA GLU A 81 22.69 -11.08 -13.65
C GLU A 81 23.94 -10.24 -13.28
N LEU A 82 23.83 -8.91 -13.34
CA LEU A 82 24.90 -7.99 -12.92
C LEU A 82 25.28 -8.16 -11.44
N ALA A 83 24.28 -8.36 -10.59
CA ALA A 83 24.51 -8.57 -9.16
C ALA A 83 25.05 -9.97 -8.82
N ILE A 84 24.75 -10.99 -9.64
CA ILE A 84 25.33 -12.34 -9.51
C ILE A 84 26.79 -12.36 -9.99
N VAL A 85 27.09 -11.79 -11.16
CA VAL A 85 28.43 -11.80 -11.77
C VAL A 85 29.46 -11.05 -10.90
N THR A 86 29.04 -10.01 -10.18
CA THR A 86 29.93 -9.23 -9.30
C THR A 86 30.30 -9.95 -7.99
N SER A 87 29.85 -11.20 -7.78
CA SER A 87 30.09 -11.98 -6.55
C SER A 87 29.65 -11.27 -5.25
N ASN A 88 28.81 -10.24 -5.38
CA ASN A 88 28.22 -9.50 -4.27
C ASN A 88 26.95 -10.19 -3.78
N VAL A 89 27.10 -11.47 -3.42
CA VAL A 89 26.03 -12.35 -2.92
C VAL A 89 25.67 -12.04 -1.46
N LEU A 90 25.59 -10.74 -1.12
CA LEU A 90 24.88 -10.28 0.07
C LEU A 90 23.46 -9.95 -0.38
N PRO A 91 22.47 -10.68 0.11
CA PRO A 91 21.44 -11.19 -0.77
C PRO A 91 20.37 -10.14 -1.05
N PHE A 92 19.75 -10.22 -2.22
CA PHE A 92 18.55 -9.44 -2.53
C PHE A 92 17.51 -9.67 -1.43
N ARG A 93 17.17 -8.61 -0.71
CA ARG A 93 16.11 -8.65 0.31
C ARG A 93 14.80 -8.21 -0.30
N VAL A 94 14.86 -7.30 -1.26
CA VAL A 94 13.69 -6.72 -1.94
C VAL A 94 13.74 -7.11 -3.42
N LEU A 95 12.66 -7.67 -3.93
CA LEU A 95 12.47 -7.96 -5.35
C LEU A 95 11.32 -7.13 -5.90
N HIS A 96 11.59 -6.36 -6.94
CA HIS A 96 10.61 -5.60 -7.71
C HIS A 96 10.24 -6.41 -8.96
N LEU A 97 8.98 -6.78 -9.08
CA LEU A 97 8.43 -7.45 -10.25
C LEU A 97 7.51 -6.47 -10.96
N GLU A 98 7.91 -6.08 -12.17
CA GLU A 98 7.23 -5.09 -12.99
C GLU A 98 6.82 -5.75 -14.31
N THR A 99 5.55 -5.67 -14.70
CA THR A 99 5.08 -6.23 -15.96
C THR A 99 4.18 -5.24 -16.67
N GLU A 100 4.48 -4.94 -17.92
CA GLU A 100 3.63 -4.12 -18.81
C GLU A 100 3.13 -4.97 -19.97
N TYR A 101 1.84 -4.86 -20.28
CA TYR A 101 1.18 -5.83 -21.16
C TYR A 101 0.21 -5.23 -22.19
N THR A 102 0.38 -5.60 -23.47
CA THR A 102 -0.49 -5.17 -24.60
C THR A 102 -1.16 -6.33 -25.39
N GLY A 103 -1.31 -7.55 -24.83
CA GLY A 103 -1.84 -8.76 -25.55
C GLY A 103 -2.91 -9.64 -24.85
N GLN A 104 -2.83 -10.99 -24.96
CA GLN A 104 -3.56 -12.01 -24.15
C GLN A 104 -2.99 -12.31 -22.73
N ARG A 105 -3.82 -12.16 -21.69
CA ARG A 105 -3.42 -12.07 -20.25
C ARG A 105 -2.55 -13.20 -19.66
N GLY A 106 -2.51 -14.39 -20.25
CA GLY A 106 -1.81 -15.55 -19.70
C GLY A 106 -0.28 -15.46 -19.87
N ASP A 107 0.18 -15.01 -21.04
CA ASP A 107 1.57 -15.21 -21.46
C ASP A 107 2.58 -14.41 -20.63
N CYS A 108 2.16 -13.27 -20.07
CA CYS A 108 3.07 -12.39 -19.32
C CYS A 108 3.50 -12.96 -17.96
N LEU A 109 2.57 -13.60 -17.27
CA LEU A 109 2.83 -14.25 -15.99
C LEU A 109 3.71 -15.51 -16.17
N HIS A 110 3.67 -16.15 -17.34
CA HIS A 110 4.57 -17.24 -17.68
C HIS A 110 6.02 -16.76 -17.89
N GLY A 111 6.24 -15.72 -18.69
CA GLY A 111 7.60 -15.19 -18.87
C GLY A 111 8.19 -14.63 -17.58
N LEU A 112 7.38 -14.05 -16.69
CA LEU A 112 7.82 -13.67 -15.34
C LEU A 112 8.30 -14.88 -14.52
N ILE A 113 7.55 -15.98 -14.54
CA ILE A 113 7.94 -17.21 -13.85
C ILE A 113 9.23 -17.78 -14.43
N ASP A 114 9.37 -17.79 -15.76
CA ASP A 114 10.57 -18.35 -16.40
C ASP A 114 11.81 -17.49 -16.12
N ALA A 115 11.66 -16.17 -16.08
CA ALA A 115 12.71 -15.27 -15.60
C ALA A 115 13.10 -15.59 -14.15
N LEU A 116 12.12 -15.74 -13.24
CA LEU A 116 12.38 -16.10 -11.83
C LEU A 116 13.10 -17.47 -11.70
N LYS A 117 12.73 -18.47 -12.51
CA LYS A 117 13.40 -19.77 -12.50
C LYS A 117 14.88 -19.67 -12.86
N GLY A 118 15.23 -18.79 -13.80
CA GLY A 118 16.62 -18.53 -14.18
C GLY A 118 17.50 -18.10 -13.01
N TYR A 119 16.91 -17.50 -11.97
CA TYR A 119 17.61 -16.98 -10.80
C TYR A 119 17.31 -17.71 -9.49
N GLN A 120 16.61 -18.85 -9.53
CA GLN A 120 16.03 -19.53 -8.35
C GLN A 120 17.02 -19.68 -7.17
N LYS A 121 18.28 -20.06 -7.45
CA LYS A 121 19.32 -20.26 -6.42
C LYS A 121 19.62 -19.01 -5.58
N HIS A 122 19.30 -17.82 -6.09
CA HIS A 122 19.58 -16.54 -5.44
C HIS A 122 18.35 -15.89 -4.78
N LEU A 123 17.15 -16.42 -5.06
CA LEU A 123 15.87 -15.84 -4.62
C LEU A 123 15.49 -16.19 -3.18
N HIS A 124 16.15 -17.17 -2.56
CA HIS A 124 15.85 -17.61 -1.19
C HIS A 124 15.98 -16.53 -0.12
N ASN A 125 16.73 -15.47 -0.37
CA ASN A 125 16.93 -14.42 0.63
C ASN A 125 15.96 -13.23 0.47
N VAL A 126 15.11 -13.26 -0.56
CA VAL A 126 14.09 -12.24 -0.77
C VAL A 126 13.05 -12.34 0.33
N ASN A 127 12.93 -11.26 1.11
CA ASN A 127 11.96 -11.14 2.20
C ASN A 127 10.87 -10.10 1.89
N GLU A 128 11.03 -9.32 0.84
CA GLU A 128 10.08 -8.32 0.39
C GLU A 128 9.84 -8.40 -1.11
N LEU A 129 8.57 -8.41 -1.48
CA LEU A 129 8.12 -8.46 -2.85
C LEU A 129 7.32 -7.20 -3.16
N VAL A 130 7.76 -6.47 -4.18
CA VAL A 130 7.07 -5.30 -4.72
C VAL A 130 6.53 -5.65 -6.10
N LEU A 131 5.23 -5.48 -6.31
CA LEU A 131 4.51 -5.90 -7.50
C LEU A 131 3.91 -4.69 -8.23
N TRP A 132 4.11 -4.67 -9.54
CA TRP A 132 3.49 -3.75 -10.47
C TRP A 132 3.14 -4.51 -11.75
N ILE A 133 1.84 -4.60 -12.09
CA ILE A 133 1.37 -5.27 -13.29
C ILE A 133 0.35 -4.35 -13.96
N ASP A 134 0.76 -3.73 -15.06
CA ASP A 134 -0.07 -2.84 -15.87
C ASP A 134 -0.59 -3.58 -17.11
N TYR A 135 -1.88 -3.40 -17.37
CA TYR A 135 -2.57 -3.88 -18.56
C TYR A 135 -3.04 -2.67 -19.36
N ASP A 136 -2.50 -2.54 -20.57
CA ASP A 136 -2.85 -1.43 -21.48
C ASP A 136 -4.36 -1.39 -21.74
N LYS A 137 -4.91 -0.19 -21.84
CA LYS A 137 -6.33 0.12 -21.95
C LYS A 137 -7.00 -0.57 -23.16
N LEU A 138 -6.27 -0.82 -24.24
CA LEU A 138 -6.77 -1.52 -25.42
C LEU A 138 -7.08 -3.01 -25.16
N SER A 139 -6.28 -3.67 -24.30
CA SER A 139 -6.51 -5.08 -23.90
C SER A 139 -7.71 -5.29 -22.97
N LYS A 140 -8.24 -4.20 -22.38
CA LYS A 140 -9.45 -4.21 -21.55
C LYS A 140 -10.73 -4.33 -22.38
N LEU A 141 -10.69 -3.99 -23.68
CA LEU A 141 -11.84 -3.99 -24.59
C LEU A 141 -12.03 -5.32 -25.34
N GLN A 142 -11.04 -6.22 -25.37
CA GLN A 142 -11.05 -7.41 -26.23
C GLN A 142 -11.04 -8.75 -25.48
N ILE A 143 -11.85 -8.98 -24.43
CA ILE A 143 -11.92 -10.34 -23.85
C ILE A 143 -13.35 -10.72 -23.44
N SER A 144 -13.92 -11.64 -24.21
CA SER A 144 -14.95 -12.58 -23.73
C SER A 144 -14.35 -13.41 -22.59
N PRO A 145 -15.06 -13.60 -21.46
CA PRO A 145 -14.54 -14.34 -20.32
C PRO A 145 -14.27 -15.79 -20.74
N SER A 146 -13.00 -16.18 -20.91
CA SER A 146 -12.68 -17.60 -21.03
C SER A 146 -12.80 -18.23 -19.64
N ASN A 147 -13.52 -19.36 -19.57
CA ASN A 147 -13.85 -20.06 -18.33
C ASN A 147 -12.64 -20.62 -17.55
N ASN A 148 -11.41 -20.48 -18.08
CA ASN A 148 -10.18 -21.07 -17.51
C ASN A 148 -9.25 -20.06 -16.81
N ALA A 149 -9.57 -18.77 -16.80
CA ALA A 149 -8.79 -17.74 -16.07
C ALA A 149 -8.64 -17.98 -14.55
N PRO A 150 -9.62 -18.60 -13.82
CA PRO A 150 -9.52 -18.90 -12.39
C PRO A 150 -8.32 -19.77 -11.97
N ASP A 151 -8.04 -20.83 -12.72
CA ASP A 151 -7.00 -21.80 -12.36
C ASP A 151 -5.60 -21.28 -12.68
N TYR A 152 -5.50 -20.45 -13.73
CA TYR A 152 -4.24 -19.88 -14.17
C TYR A 152 -3.59 -18.97 -13.10
N ALA A 153 -4.34 -17.99 -12.58
CA ALA A 153 -3.85 -17.07 -11.55
C ALA A 153 -3.37 -17.82 -10.29
N THR A 154 -4.13 -18.85 -9.89
CA THR A 154 -3.85 -19.68 -8.72
C THR A 154 -2.57 -20.49 -8.91
N VAL A 155 -2.39 -21.16 -10.06
CA VAL A 155 -1.18 -21.94 -10.36
C VAL A 155 0.04 -21.03 -10.43
N THR A 156 -0.08 -19.87 -11.05
CA THR A 156 1.01 -18.89 -11.18
C THR A 156 1.43 -18.35 -9.82
N ALA A 157 0.50 -17.92 -8.97
CA ALA A 157 0.80 -17.44 -7.62
C ALA A 157 1.56 -18.50 -6.80
N LYS A 158 1.12 -19.76 -6.84
CA LYS A 158 1.81 -20.87 -6.16
C LYS A 158 3.22 -21.11 -6.71
N ARG A 159 3.44 -20.98 -8.03
CA ARG A 159 4.77 -21.11 -8.64
C ARG A 159 5.70 -19.99 -8.19
N VAL A 160 5.22 -18.74 -8.16
CA VAL A 160 5.98 -17.59 -7.64
C VAL A 160 6.33 -17.81 -6.17
N ALA A 161 5.37 -18.25 -5.35
CA ALA A 161 5.60 -18.52 -3.93
C ALA A 161 6.65 -19.60 -3.65
N ARG A 162 6.72 -20.64 -4.50
CA ARG A 162 7.78 -21.66 -4.41
C ARG A 162 9.17 -21.12 -4.75
N LEU A 163 9.26 -20.14 -5.64
CA LEU A 163 10.52 -19.52 -6.04
C LEU A 163 10.99 -18.47 -5.02
N LEU A 164 10.08 -17.92 -4.22
CA LEU A 164 10.32 -16.86 -3.24
C LEU A 164 9.81 -17.26 -1.84
N PRO A 165 10.29 -18.37 -1.25
CA PRO A 165 9.64 -18.99 -0.08
C PRO A 165 9.69 -18.16 1.20
N HIS A 166 10.58 -17.16 1.31
CA HIS A 166 10.83 -16.42 2.55
C HIS A 166 10.25 -14.99 2.57
N VAL A 167 9.32 -14.68 1.66
CA VAL A 167 8.66 -13.38 1.59
C VAL A 167 7.82 -13.14 2.85
N LYS A 168 8.13 -12.05 3.54
CA LYS A 168 7.45 -11.54 4.74
C LYS A 168 6.73 -10.21 4.50
N ARG A 169 7.08 -9.49 3.42
CA ARG A 169 6.48 -8.20 3.09
C ARG A 169 6.02 -8.19 1.64
N VAL A 170 4.79 -7.77 1.37
CA VAL A 170 4.25 -7.63 0.02
C VAL A 170 3.72 -6.21 -0.17
N THR A 171 4.17 -5.55 -1.24
CA THR A 171 3.69 -4.24 -1.67
C THR A 171 3.16 -4.30 -3.10
N ILE A 172 1.90 -3.93 -3.33
CA ILE A 172 1.26 -3.85 -4.65
C ILE A 172 0.98 -2.38 -4.96
N ARG A 173 1.65 -1.84 -5.98
CA ARG A 173 1.71 -0.39 -6.23
C ARG A 173 0.58 0.17 -7.09
N GLU A 174 0.00 -0.64 -7.97
CA GLU A 174 -0.97 -0.16 -8.96
C GLU A 174 -2.39 -0.64 -8.69
N LYS A 175 -3.36 0.23 -8.96
CA LYS A 175 -4.78 -0.13 -9.01
C LYS A 175 -5.07 -0.92 -10.28
N SER A 176 -5.08 -2.24 -10.17
CA SER A 176 -5.69 -3.09 -11.20
C SER A 176 -7.20 -3.21 -10.97
N ASN A 177 -7.97 -3.05 -12.05
CA ASN A 177 -9.41 -3.38 -12.12
C ASN A 177 -9.63 -4.72 -12.84
N GLU A 178 -8.56 -5.46 -13.14
CA GLU A 178 -8.58 -6.68 -13.93
C GLU A 178 -8.69 -7.90 -13.00
N ARG A 179 -9.74 -8.71 -13.20
CA ARG A 179 -10.13 -9.77 -12.24
C ARG A 179 -9.07 -10.84 -12.02
N THR A 180 -8.27 -11.17 -13.03
CA THR A 180 -7.21 -12.20 -12.99
C THR A 180 -6.03 -11.73 -12.14
N THR A 181 -5.66 -10.46 -12.27
CA THR A 181 -4.60 -9.78 -11.53
C THR A 181 -4.96 -9.64 -10.07
N GLU A 182 -6.19 -9.18 -9.79
CA GLU A 182 -6.71 -9.12 -8.42
C GLU A 182 -6.71 -10.49 -7.73
N ARG A 183 -7.00 -11.55 -8.50
CA ARG A 183 -6.92 -12.93 -8.02
C ARG A 183 -5.48 -13.40 -7.84
N PHE A 184 -4.60 -13.14 -8.79
CA PHE A 184 -3.18 -13.46 -8.66
C PHE A 184 -2.57 -12.82 -7.41
N TYR A 185 -2.82 -11.52 -7.18
CA TYR A 185 -2.38 -10.83 -5.97
C TYR A 185 -2.96 -11.46 -4.70
N GLY A 186 -4.26 -11.77 -4.69
CA GLY A 186 -4.90 -12.41 -3.55
C GLY A 186 -4.36 -13.82 -3.25
N GLU A 187 -4.22 -14.66 -4.28
CA GLU A 187 -3.64 -16.02 -4.17
C GLU A 187 -2.17 -15.97 -3.72
N LEU A 188 -1.40 -15.00 -4.20
CA LEU A 188 0.00 -14.83 -3.83
C LEU A 188 0.16 -14.38 -2.38
N VAL A 189 -0.61 -13.39 -1.93
CA VAL A 189 -0.63 -12.97 -0.53
C VAL A 189 -1.09 -14.12 0.38
N ASN A 190 -2.12 -14.87 -0.04
CA ASN A 190 -2.62 -16.04 0.68
C ASN A 190 -1.59 -17.17 0.76
N ALA A 191 -0.73 -17.35 -0.25
CA ALA A 191 0.34 -18.34 -0.21
C ALA A 191 1.37 -18.07 0.91
N TYR A 192 1.47 -16.83 1.41
CA TYR A 192 2.35 -16.43 2.50
C TYR A 192 1.61 -16.17 3.82
N ILE A 193 0.35 -16.58 3.95
CA ILE A 193 -0.53 -16.22 5.07
C ILE A 193 0.09 -16.47 6.47
N ASP A 194 0.88 -17.54 6.60
CA ASP A 194 1.47 -17.95 7.88
C ASP A 194 2.70 -17.12 8.31
N GLN A 195 3.33 -16.38 7.39
CA GLN A 195 4.62 -15.71 7.64
C GLN A 195 4.62 -14.21 7.31
N LEU A 196 3.53 -13.70 6.72
CA LEU A 196 3.48 -12.35 6.22
C LEU A 196 3.36 -11.35 7.38
N GLU A 197 4.31 -10.42 7.46
CA GLU A 197 4.41 -9.37 8.47
C GLU A 197 3.86 -8.04 7.96
N THR A 198 3.92 -7.78 6.64
CA THR A 198 3.44 -6.52 6.03
C THR A 198 2.69 -6.75 4.72
N ILE A 199 1.52 -6.14 4.59
CA ILE A 199 0.76 -6.02 3.34
C ILE A 199 0.52 -4.54 3.07
N ALA A 200 0.91 -4.05 1.90
CA ALA A 200 0.48 -2.77 1.38
C ALA A 200 -0.07 -2.96 -0.03
N SER A 201 -1.35 -2.68 -0.25
CA SER A 201 -1.97 -2.85 -1.57
C SER A 201 -2.78 -1.64 -1.99
N ALA A 202 -2.41 -1.10 -3.16
CA ALA A 202 -3.25 -0.16 -3.89
C ALA A 202 -4.35 -0.86 -4.70
N SER A 203 -4.23 -2.16 -5.01
CA SER A 203 -5.21 -2.94 -5.79
C SER A 203 -6.16 -3.73 -4.89
N LYS A 204 -7.27 -4.20 -5.48
CA LYS A 204 -8.15 -5.20 -4.88
C LYS A 204 -7.41 -6.52 -4.71
N LEU A 205 -7.49 -7.08 -3.50
CA LEU A 205 -7.01 -8.43 -3.19
C LEU A 205 -8.21 -9.39 -3.15
N LYS A 206 -8.28 -10.36 -4.07
CA LYS A 206 -9.28 -11.43 -3.99
C LYS A 206 -8.70 -12.62 -3.23
N LEU A 207 -8.87 -12.60 -1.90
CA LEU A 207 -8.41 -13.68 -1.05
C LEU A 207 -9.32 -14.92 -1.19
N PRO A 208 -8.76 -16.12 -1.40
CA PRO A 208 -9.54 -17.36 -1.51
C PRO A 208 -9.99 -17.91 -0.15
N THR A 209 -9.35 -17.49 0.96
CA THR A 209 -9.64 -17.98 2.30
C THR A 209 -10.15 -16.89 3.23
N THR A 210 -10.85 -17.31 4.27
CA THR A 210 -11.32 -16.48 5.39
C THR A 210 -10.39 -16.53 6.59
N ARG A 211 -9.19 -17.11 6.42
CA ARG A 211 -8.20 -17.25 7.51
C ARG A 211 -7.55 -15.91 7.82
N ALA A 212 -7.24 -15.67 9.09
CA ALA A 212 -6.55 -14.47 9.53
C ALA A 212 -5.03 -14.58 9.30
N PHE A 213 -4.38 -13.43 9.05
CA PHE A 213 -2.94 -13.30 9.02
C PHE A 213 -2.42 -13.11 10.46
N ASP A 214 -1.95 -14.20 11.07
CA ASP A 214 -1.58 -14.24 12.49
C ASP A 214 -0.27 -13.51 12.81
N GLN A 215 0.63 -13.33 11.83
CA GLN A 215 1.92 -12.65 12.00
C GLN A 215 1.91 -11.20 11.50
N LEU A 216 0.78 -10.71 10.98
CA LEU A 216 0.72 -9.41 10.34
C LEU A 216 0.82 -8.29 11.37
N THR A 217 1.81 -7.40 11.17
CA THR A 217 2.05 -6.23 12.00
C THR A 217 1.71 -4.93 11.29
N CYS A 218 1.73 -4.91 9.96
CA CYS A 218 1.42 -3.74 9.15
C CYS A 218 0.45 -4.09 8.00
N LEU A 219 -0.69 -3.39 7.94
CA LEU A 219 -1.68 -3.52 6.87
C LEU A 219 -2.02 -2.14 6.31
N LYS A 220 -1.87 -1.98 4.99
CA LYS A 220 -2.39 -0.86 4.22
C LYS A 220 -3.22 -1.35 3.04
N VAL A 221 -4.52 -1.04 3.02
CA VAL A 221 -5.43 -1.48 1.95
C VAL A 221 -6.53 -0.46 1.64
N ASP A 222 -6.99 -0.48 0.39
CA ASP A 222 -8.20 0.22 -0.07
C ASP A 222 -9.43 -0.71 0.09
N VAL A 223 -10.33 -0.37 1.02
CA VAL A 223 -11.46 -1.20 1.43
C VAL A 223 -12.57 -1.20 0.37
N LYS A 224 -12.80 -0.09 -0.35
CA LYS A 224 -13.77 -0.04 -1.47
C LYS A 224 -13.41 -1.06 -2.54
N LEU A 225 -12.12 -1.24 -2.78
CA LEU A 225 -11.63 -2.24 -3.72
C LEU A 225 -11.81 -3.66 -3.18
N CYS A 226 -11.55 -3.89 -1.90
CA CYS A 226 -11.59 -5.23 -1.31
C CYS A 226 -13.01 -5.82 -1.13
N GLY A 227 -14.05 -5.01 -0.88
CA GLY A 227 -15.43 -5.49 -0.70
C GLY A 227 -15.56 -6.49 0.46
N THR A 228 -15.97 -7.74 0.19
CA THR A 228 -16.04 -8.84 1.18
C THR A 228 -14.69 -9.54 1.41
N TYR A 229 -13.64 -9.21 0.65
CA TYR A 229 -12.36 -9.93 0.59
C TYR A 229 -11.23 -9.19 1.30
N VAL A 230 -11.55 -8.38 2.31
CA VAL A 230 -10.54 -7.65 3.08
C VAL A 230 -9.65 -8.63 3.84
N PRO A 231 -8.31 -8.46 3.84
CA PRO A 231 -7.42 -9.27 4.67
C PRO A 231 -7.88 -9.25 6.14
N ARG A 232 -8.08 -10.43 6.71
CA ARG A 232 -8.44 -10.61 8.11
C ARG A 232 -7.18 -10.60 8.95
N VAL A 233 -7.09 -9.76 9.97
CA VAL A 233 -5.87 -9.59 10.78
C VAL A 233 -6.17 -9.86 12.25
N CYS A 234 -5.18 -10.38 12.97
CA CYS A 234 -5.30 -10.54 14.40
C CYS A 234 -5.15 -9.17 15.10
N PRO A 235 -6.12 -8.74 15.94
CA PRO A 235 -6.04 -7.46 16.65
C PRO A 235 -4.88 -7.40 17.64
N ASN A 236 -4.35 -8.56 18.06
CA ASN A 236 -3.21 -8.64 18.98
C ASN A 236 -1.86 -8.53 18.30
N THR A 237 -1.74 -8.70 16.98
CA THR A 237 -0.44 -8.63 16.29
C THR A 237 -0.26 -7.35 15.49
N ILE A 238 -1.37 -6.76 15.02
CA ILE A 238 -1.34 -5.55 14.22
C ILE A 238 -0.77 -4.37 15.03
N GLN A 239 0.18 -3.66 14.45
CA GLN A 239 0.82 -2.46 15.01
C GLN A 239 0.50 -1.21 14.19
N HIS A 240 0.39 -1.36 12.86
CA HIS A 240 0.10 -0.29 11.92
C HIS A 240 -1.06 -0.68 11.01
N LEU A 241 -2.14 0.11 11.03
CA LEU A 241 -3.33 -0.14 10.23
C LEU A 241 -3.71 1.11 9.42
N THR A 242 -3.71 0.98 8.11
CA THR A 242 -4.17 2.01 7.16
C THR A 242 -5.32 1.47 6.32
N LEU A 243 -6.49 2.10 6.43
CA LEU A 243 -7.70 1.74 5.70
C LEU A 243 -8.17 2.91 4.84
N GLU A 244 -8.08 2.74 3.52
CA GLU A 244 -8.54 3.74 2.55
C GLU A 244 -9.95 3.41 2.03
N ASN A 245 -10.72 4.44 1.69
CA ASN A 245 -12.12 4.35 1.25
C ASN A 245 -13.00 3.47 2.15
N LEU A 246 -12.83 3.60 3.46
CA LEU A 246 -13.63 2.89 4.44
C LEU A 246 -15.07 3.42 4.43
N LEU A 247 -16.06 2.53 4.40
CA LEU A 247 -17.45 2.92 4.60
C LEU A 247 -17.69 3.09 6.12
N PRO A 248 -18.40 4.15 6.57
CA PRO A 248 -18.70 4.37 7.97
C PRO A 248 -19.34 3.15 8.63
N ASN A 249 -20.19 2.38 7.94
CA ASN A 249 -20.88 1.24 8.54
C ASN A 249 -20.14 -0.11 8.36
N SER A 250 -18.98 -0.13 7.69
CA SER A 250 -18.19 -1.36 7.45
C SER A 250 -16.88 -1.42 8.24
N THR A 251 -16.71 -0.51 9.20
CA THR A 251 -15.56 -0.44 10.10
C THR A 251 -15.42 -1.82 10.76
N TRP A 252 -14.21 -2.38 10.76
CA TRP A 252 -13.84 -3.63 11.48
C TRP A 252 -14.02 -4.97 10.77
N ARG A 253 -14.50 -5.02 9.52
CA ARG A 253 -14.47 -6.28 8.74
C ARG A 253 -13.05 -6.87 8.60
N VAL A 254 -12.02 -6.02 8.70
CA VAL A 254 -10.60 -6.39 8.73
C VAL A 254 -10.22 -7.33 9.87
N PHE A 255 -11.00 -7.42 10.95
CA PHE A 255 -10.69 -8.30 12.08
C PHE A 255 -11.40 -9.67 12.00
N GLY A 256 -12.21 -9.89 10.95
CA GLY A 256 -12.63 -11.23 10.55
C GLY A 256 -13.64 -11.96 11.45
N PHE A 257 -14.36 -11.24 12.31
CA PHE A 257 -15.35 -11.85 13.19
C PHE A 257 -16.63 -12.23 12.43
N GLU A 258 -17.09 -13.48 12.61
CA GLU A 258 -18.39 -13.96 12.10
C GLU A 258 -19.55 -13.30 12.85
N ASP A 259 -19.41 -13.14 14.17
CA ASP A 259 -20.25 -12.33 15.02
C ASP A 259 -19.49 -11.09 15.50
N VAL A 260 -19.99 -9.89 15.20
CA VAL A 260 -19.35 -8.63 15.63
C VAL A 260 -19.32 -8.60 17.17
N PRO A 261 -18.13 -8.64 17.80
CA PRO A 261 -18.04 -8.61 19.25
C PRO A 261 -18.56 -7.27 19.78
N THR A 262 -19.09 -7.25 21.00
CA THR A 262 -19.51 -6.01 21.67
C THR A 262 -18.32 -5.12 21.99
N THR A 263 -17.15 -5.70 22.23
CA THR A 263 -15.90 -4.98 22.50
C THR A 263 -14.73 -5.70 21.87
N MET A 264 -13.79 -4.92 21.31
CA MET A 264 -12.55 -5.43 20.74
C MET A 264 -11.38 -4.62 21.24
N VAL A 265 -10.27 -5.29 21.56
CA VAL A 265 -9.05 -4.65 22.04
C VAL A 265 -7.93 -4.92 21.02
N ALA A 266 -7.44 -3.86 20.37
CA ALA A 266 -6.24 -3.94 19.54
C ALA A 266 -5.03 -3.55 20.40
N SER A 267 -4.54 -4.52 21.17
CA SER A 267 -3.60 -4.32 22.27
C SER A 267 -2.24 -3.76 21.83
N ASN A 268 -1.81 -4.04 20.61
CA ASN A 268 -0.51 -3.64 20.07
C ASN A 268 -0.57 -2.56 18.99
N LEU A 269 -1.75 -2.03 18.67
CA LEU A 269 -1.90 -1.02 17.62
C LEU A 269 -1.28 0.31 18.06
N VAL A 270 -0.24 0.73 17.35
CA VAL A 270 0.53 1.97 17.60
C VAL A 270 0.08 3.10 16.66
N SER A 271 -0.27 2.76 15.41
CA SER A 271 -0.68 3.73 14.40
C SER A 271 -1.95 3.30 13.69
N LEU A 272 -2.90 4.21 13.59
CA LEU A 272 -4.17 4.03 12.86
C LEU A 272 -4.37 5.18 11.89
N ASP A 273 -4.54 4.86 10.60
CA ASP A 273 -4.86 5.81 9.54
C ASP A 273 -6.14 5.36 8.83
N ILE A 274 -7.19 6.18 8.88
CA ILE A 274 -8.46 5.89 8.23
C ILE A 274 -8.83 7.02 7.30
N LYS A 275 -9.05 6.68 6.03
CA LYS A 275 -9.65 7.56 5.04
C LYS A 275 -11.03 7.06 4.68
N TYR A 276 -12.05 7.78 5.12
CA TYR A 276 -13.45 7.45 4.82
C TYR A 276 -13.77 7.74 3.34
N HIS A 277 -14.70 6.96 2.81
CA HIS A 277 -15.21 7.19 1.46
C HIS A 277 -16.03 8.49 1.39
N ASP A 278 -15.99 9.14 0.23
CA ASP A 278 -16.71 10.39 -0.04
C ASP A 278 -18.12 10.09 -0.57
N TYR A 279 -19.14 10.31 0.25
CA TYR A 279 -20.54 10.00 -0.08
C TYR A 279 -21.23 11.10 -0.87
N SER A 280 -20.62 12.28 -1.01
CA SER A 280 -21.27 13.43 -1.65
C SER A 280 -21.62 13.21 -3.12
N LEU A 281 -21.04 12.19 -3.77
CA LEU A 281 -21.21 11.88 -5.20
C LEU A 281 -22.04 10.63 -5.48
N GLU A 282 -22.26 9.75 -4.49
CA GLU A 282 -22.96 8.46 -4.66
C GLU A 282 -24.18 8.48 -3.71
N GLY A 283 -25.22 9.25 -4.07
CA GLY A 283 -26.40 9.48 -3.22
C GLY A 283 -27.04 8.17 -2.77
N ASP A 284 -27.28 8.04 -1.46
CA ASP A 284 -28.12 7.09 -0.68
C ASP A 284 -28.42 5.67 -1.24
N LEU A 285 -27.66 5.16 -2.21
CA LEU A 285 -27.88 3.89 -2.91
C LEU A 285 -27.60 2.67 -2.05
N PHE A 286 -27.08 2.87 -0.85
CA PHE A 286 -26.88 1.80 0.09
C PHE A 286 -27.67 2.07 1.37
N GLY A 287 -28.90 1.55 1.38
CA GLY A 287 -29.72 1.36 2.58
C GLY A 287 -29.02 0.44 3.58
N TYR A 288 -27.99 0.95 4.25
CA TYR A 288 -27.25 0.22 5.25
C TYR A 288 -27.94 0.36 6.60
N GLU A 289 -28.49 -0.75 7.09
CA GLU A 289 -28.92 -0.91 8.49
C GLU A 289 -27.78 -0.53 9.44
N ALA A 290 -28.12 0.09 10.57
CA ALA A 290 -27.17 0.45 11.59
C ALA A 290 -26.49 -0.83 12.12
N ALA A 291 -25.27 -1.10 11.69
CA ALA A 291 -24.49 -2.23 12.17
C ALA A 291 -24.34 -2.13 13.70
N LYS A 292 -24.43 -3.28 14.40
CA LYS A 292 -24.14 -3.36 15.84
C LYS A 292 -22.80 -2.70 16.12
N GLN A 293 -22.79 -1.69 16.99
CA GLN A 293 -21.59 -0.93 17.31
C GLN A 293 -20.66 -1.77 18.19
N CYS A 294 -19.50 -2.15 17.66
CA CYS A 294 -18.40 -2.71 18.43
C CYS A 294 -17.63 -1.57 19.11
N LYS A 295 -17.44 -1.64 20.43
CA LYS A 295 -16.59 -0.70 21.16
C LYS A 295 -15.12 -1.10 20.98
N MET A 296 -14.29 -0.18 20.49
CA MET A 296 -12.90 -0.49 20.11
C MET A 296 -11.91 0.14 21.09
N HIS A 297 -11.02 -0.64 21.66
CA HIS A 297 -10.04 -0.17 22.63
C HIS A 297 -8.63 -0.20 22.03
N PHE A 298 -7.92 0.93 22.07
CA PHE A 298 -6.59 1.09 21.49
C PHE A 298 -5.56 1.53 22.55
N PRO A 299 -5.23 0.70 23.55
CA PRO A 299 -4.47 1.12 24.73
C PRO A 299 -3.04 1.62 24.43
N ARG A 300 -2.44 1.27 23.28
CA ARG A 300 -1.07 1.65 22.91
C ARG A 300 -1.00 2.61 21.72
N LEU A 301 -2.14 3.19 21.31
CA LEU A 301 -2.19 4.07 20.14
C LEU A 301 -1.41 5.35 20.39
N LYS A 302 -0.46 5.64 19.51
CA LYS A 302 0.36 6.87 19.56
C LYS A 302 0.01 7.84 18.46
N SER A 303 -0.41 7.33 17.29
CA SER A 303 -0.69 8.12 16.10
C SER A 303 -2.07 7.77 15.54
N LEU A 304 -2.91 8.80 15.38
CA LEU A 304 -4.21 8.70 14.72
C LEU A 304 -4.25 9.67 13.53
N LYS A 305 -4.53 9.17 12.34
CA LYS A 305 -4.85 9.98 11.17
C LYS A 305 -6.26 9.66 10.67
N LEU A 306 -7.08 10.68 10.49
CA LEU A 306 -8.44 10.55 9.99
C LEU A 306 -8.65 11.49 8.81
N CYS A 307 -9.18 10.98 7.70
CA CYS A 307 -9.68 11.79 6.60
C CYS A 307 -11.19 11.56 6.46
N ILE A 308 -11.96 12.58 6.82
CA ILE A 308 -13.40 12.56 7.05
C ILE A 308 -14.05 13.54 6.08
N ARG A 309 -14.75 13.01 5.08
CA ARG A 309 -15.47 13.85 4.11
C ARG A 309 -16.97 13.93 4.38
N SER A 310 -17.50 13.00 5.17
CA SER A 310 -18.92 12.93 5.54
C SER A 310 -19.11 13.15 7.04
N ALA A 311 -20.31 13.59 7.44
CA ALA A 311 -20.65 13.84 8.83
C ALA A 311 -20.67 12.58 9.73
N LYS A 312 -20.53 11.37 9.17
CA LYS A 312 -20.56 10.12 9.92
C LYS A 312 -19.13 9.65 10.24
N VAL A 313 -18.76 9.70 11.52
CA VAL A 313 -17.43 9.28 12.01
C VAL A 313 -17.52 8.18 13.07
N PRO A 314 -17.88 6.94 12.70
CA PRO A 314 -18.15 5.87 13.65
C PRO A 314 -16.96 5.51 14.54
N LEU A 315 -15.72 5.67 14.05
CA LEU A 315 -14.54 5.45 14.89
C LEU A 315 -14.58 6.32 16.15
N LEU A 316 -14.79 7.63 16.02
CA LEU A 316 -14.70 8.55 17.16
C LEU A 316 -15.84 8.33 18.17
N ASN A 317 -16.97 7.79 17.73
CA ASN A 317 -18.11 7.48 18.60
C ASN A 317 -17.97 6.16 19.37
N SER A 318 -17.13 5.24 18.89
CA SER A 318 -17.03 3.86 19.43
C SER A 318 -15.64 3.51 19.96
N ALA A 319 -14.63 4.34 19.69
CA ALA A 319 -13.26 4.11 20.12
C ALA A 319 -12.99 4.62 21.54
N VAL A 320 -12.19 3.86 22.27
CA VAL A 320 -11.55 4.25 23.52
C VAL A 320 -10.06 4.40 23.23
N PHE A 321 -9.62 5.65 23.24
CA PHE A 321 -8.24 6.05 23.05
C PHE A 321 -7.46 6.08 24.38
N PRO A 322 -6.13 5.96 24.36
CA PRO A 322 -5.33 6.14 25.56
C PRO A 322 -5.40 7.61 26.01
N GLN A 323 -5.17 7.88 27.30
CA GLN A 323 -5.28 9.24 27.85
C GLN A 323 -4.33 10.25 27.18
N GLN A 324 -3.20 9.77 26.66
CA GLN A 324 -2.19 10.57 25.96
C GLN A 324 -1.79 9.92 24.64
N MET A 325 -1.67 10.75 23.60
CA MET A 325 -1.20 10.38 22.26
C MET A 325 -0.07 11.32 21.81
N ASP A 326 0.78 10.85 20.90
CA ASP A 326 1.81 11.70 20.32
C ASP A 326 1.22 12.54 19.18
N TYR A 327 0.48 11.92 18.25
CA TYR A 327 -0.03 12.58 17.04
C TYR A 327 -1.53 12.32 16.83
N ILE A 328 -2.27 13.39 16.53
CA ILE A 328 -3.62 13.30 15.99
C ILE A 328 -3.72 14.23 14.79
N THR A 329 -4.01 13.68 13.61
CA THR A 329 -4.27 14.44 12.39
C THR A 329 -5.68 14.17 11.91
N ILE A 330 -6.48 15.21 11.77
CA ILE A 330 -7.83 15.13 11.22
C ILE A 330 -7.91 16.01 9.98
N GLU A 331 -8.24 15.42 8.85
CA GLU A 331 -8.60 16.12 7.62
C GLU A 331 -10.12 16.02 7.47
N ALA A 332 -10.86 17.11 7.65
CA ALA A 332 -12.32 17.10 7.73
C ALA A 332 -12.98 18.03 6.71
N SER A 333 -14.18 17.70 6.23
CA SER A 333 -15.05 18.69 5.59
C SER A 333 -15.61 19.67 6.64
N PRO A 334 -16.12 20.85 6.24
CA PRO A 334 -16.62 21.83 7.20
C PRO A 334 -17.76 21.28 8.06
N LEU A 335 -18.71 20.56 7.45
CA LEU A 335 -19.81 19.88 8.16
C LEU A 335 -19.29 18.83 9.15
N SER A 336 -18.26 18.07 8.77
CA SER A 336 -17.66 17.05 9.65
C SER A 336 -16.93 17.69 10.84
N THR A 337 -16.39 18.90 10.65
CA THR A 337 -15.70 19.66 11.69
C THR A 337 -16.66 20.04 12.83
N LEU A 338 -17.91 20.40 12.51
CA LEU A 338 -18.95 20.67 13.51
C LEU A 338 -19.18 19.49 14.46
N MET A 339 -19.11 18.27 13.94
CA MET A 339 -19.30 17.05 14.74
C MET A 339 -18.13 16.83 15.71
N LEU A 340 -16.92 17.30 15.38
CA LEU A 340 -15.76 17.17 16.26
C LEU A 340 -15.92 17.99 17.54
N ALA A 341 -16.74 19.04 17.53
CA ALA A 341 -16.93 19.91 18.69
C ALA A 341 -17.49 19.17 19.92
N GLY A 342 -18.24 18.08 19.71
CA GLY A 342 -18.83 17.26 20.77
C GLY A 342 -17.99 16.03 21.15
N ILE A 343 -16.80 15.85 20.58
CA ILE A 343 -15.99 14.66 20.78
C ILE A 343 -14.88 14.93 21.79
N GLU A 344 -14.73 14.03 22.75
CA GLU A 344 -13.62 14.09 23.70
C GLU A 344 -12.36 13.47 23.10
N PHE A 345 -11.38 14.33 22.78
CA PHE A 345 -10.07 13.88 22.32
C PHE A 345 -9.11 13.63 23.50
N PRO A 346 -8.20 12.65 23.37
CA PRO A 346 -7.14 12.44 24.34
C PRO A 346 -6.08 13.55 24.27
N LYS A 347 -5.30 13.72 25.35
CA LYS A 347 -4.23 14.71 25.40
C LYS A 347 -3.21 14.40 24.31
N THR A 348 -2.85 15.38 23.50
CA THR A 348 -1.99 15.17 22.32
C THR A 348 -0.81 16.16 22.31
N LYS A 349 0.36 15.70 21.85
CA LYS A 349 1.55 16.55 21.65
C LYS A 349 1.55 17.26 20.29
N PHE A 350 1.08 16.60 19.25
CA PHE A 350 1.08 17.16 17.90
C PHE A 350 -0.33 17.05 17.27
N PRO A 351 -1.27 17.91 17.69
CA PRO A 351 -2.59 18.00 17.06
C PRO A 351 -2.47 18.69 15.69
N SER A 352 -3.17 18.18 14.67
CA SER A 352 -3.28 18.80 13.34
C SER A 352 -4.71 18.66 12.81
N LEU A 353 -5.30 19.79 12.40
CA LEU A 353 -6.66 19.83 11.87
C LEU A 353 -6.68 20.57 10.53
N VAL A 354 -6.89 19.82 9.44
CA VAL A 354 -7.03 20.37 8.09
C VAL A 354 -8.51 20.39 7.73
N VAL A 355 -9.06 21.54 7.35
CA VAL A 355 -10.47 21.65 6.96
C VAL A 355 -10.58 21.93 5.46
N PHE A 356 -11.12 21.00 4.70
CA PHE A 356 -11.38 21.21 3.27
C PHE A 356 -12.41 22.34 3.08
N SER A 357 -12.20 23.24 2.12
CA SER A 357 -13.23 24.23 1.73
C SER A 357 -14.39 23.48 1.10
N GLY A 358 -15.59 23.81 1.55
CA GLY A 358 -16.84 23.49 0.88
C GLY A 358 -17.76 24.69 1.02
N ASP A 359 -18.58 24.94 0.01
CA ASP A 359 -19.49 26.07 -0.01
C ASP A 359 -20.55 25.89 1.11
N ASN A 360 -20.70 26.91 1.97
CA ASN A 360 -21.81 27.13 2.91
C ASN A 360 -21.75 26.55 4.35
N ALA A 361 -20.58 26.38 4.98
CA ALA A 361 -20.53 26.10 6.43
C ALA A 361 -20.40 27.36 7.30
N PRO A 362 -21.09 27.45 8.45
CA PRO A 362 -20.93 28.56 9.39
C PRO A 362 -19.51 28.61 9.96
N ILE A 363 -18.76 29.66 9.61
CA ILE A 363 -17.37 29.87 10.01
C ILE A 363 -17.19 29.84 11.55
N GLN A 364 -18.17 30.37 12.31
CA GLN A 364 -18.08 30.46 13.77
C GLN A 364 -18.07 29.09 14.47
N ASP A 365 -18.84 28.13 13.98
CA ASP A 365 -18.88 26.80 14.59
C ASP A 365 -17.67 25.95 14.20
N MET A 366 -17.03 26.24 13.06
CA MET A 366 -15.72 25.69 12.72
C MET A 366 -14.63 26.18 13.68
N PHE A 367 -14.63 27.46 14.08
CA PHE A 367 -13.70 27.99 15.08
C PHE A 367 -13.90 27.32 16.44
N LYS A 368 -15.13 27.16 16.93
CA LYS A 368 -15.38 26.44 18.20
C LYS A 368 -14.88 24.99 18.18
N ALA A 369 -15.09 24.27 17.08
CA ALA A 369 -14.58 22.91 16.92
C ALA A 369 -13.05 22.87 16.91
N THR A 370 -12.43 23.87 16.27
CA THR A 370 -10.98 24.06 16.21
C THR A 370 -10.42 24.35 17.60
N ASP A 371 -11.04 25.26 18.35
CA ASP A 371 -10.67 25.60 19.71
C ASP A 371 -10.78 24.38 20.63
N ASN A 372 -11.91 23.65 20.60
CA ASN A 372 -12.07 22.42 21.39
C ASN A 372 -11.00 21.36 21.07
N PHE A 373 -10.60 21.24 19.81
CA PHE A 373 -9.56 20.30 19.38
C PHE A 373 -8.17 20.70 19.91
N PHE A 374 -7.82 21.99 19.88
CA PHE A 374 -6.50 22.47 20.30
C PHE A 374 -6.37 22.74 21.80
N MET A 375 -7.46 23.10 22.50
CA MET A 375 -7.47 23.40 23.95
C MET A 375 -7.13 22.21 24.85
N ARG A 376 -7.17 20.97 24.33
CA ARG A 376 -6.76 19.75 25.05
C ARG A 376 -5.34 19.28 24.73
N SER A 377 -4.54 20.10 24.05
CA SER A 377 -3.12 19.81 23.79
C SER A 377 -2.27 20.12 25.03
N THR A 378 -1.27 19.27 25.28
CA THR A 378 -0.35 19.46 26.44
C THR A 378 0.89 20.25 26.06
N GLU A 379 1.28 20.21 24.79
CA GLU A 379 2.34 20.99 24.18
C GLU A 379 1.91 21.24 22.73
N CYS A 380 1.20 22.33 22.41
CA CYS A 380 0.84 22.61 21.01
C CYS A 380 2.06 23.16 20.28
N LEU A 381 2.86 22.31 19.64
CA LEU A 381 4.02 22.79 18.88
C LEU A 381 3.61 23.42 17.55
N GLU A 382 2.49 23.01 16.95
CA GLU A 382 2.00 23.60 15.70
C GLU A 382 0.52 23.28 15.44
N ALA A 383 -0.35 24.29 15.40
CA ALA A 383 -1.72 24.18 14.92
C ALA A 383 -1.82 24.74 13.50
N ARG A 384 -2.06 23.87 12.52
CA ARG A 384 -2.24 24.27 11.11
C ARG A 384 -3.70 24.21 10.73
N LEU A 385 -4.36 25.35 10.64
CA LEU A 385 -5.68 25.47 10.02
C LEU A 385 -5.48 25.85 8.56
N LEU A 386 -5.64 24.86 7.68
CA LEU A 386 -5.63 25.08 6.23
C LEU A 386 -7.07 25.19 5.75
N ILE A 387 -7.55 26.42 5.58
CA ILE A 387 -8.77 26.72 4.84
C ILE A 387 -8.32 27.02 3.42
N PRO A 388 -8.89 26.43 2.36
CA PRO A 388 -8.57 26.84 1.00
C PRO A 388 -8.76 28.35 0.87
N PHE A 389 -7.76 29.01 0.29
CA PHE A 389 -7.57 30.47 0.19
C PHE A 389 -6.92 31.19 1.39
N THR A 390 -6.63 30.53 2.52
CA THR A 390 -5.86 31.16 3.62
C THR A 390 -5.22 30.12 4.55
N SER A 391 -3.90 30.18 4.74
CA SER A 391 -3.22 29.39 5.77
C SER A 391 -3.08 30.23 7.03
N TYR A 392 -3.71 29.77 8.13
CA TYR A 392 -3.49 30.36 9.45
C TYR A 392 -2.58 29.42 10.23
N ILE A 393 -1.38 29.90 10.58
CA ILE A 393 -0.54 29.26 11.60
C ILE A 393 -1.05 29.81 12.93
N ILE A 394 -1.76 28.97 13.69
CA ILE A 394 -2.10 29.31 15.07
C ILE A 394 -0.89 28.88 15.89
N THR A 395 -0.04 29.85 16.24
CA THR A 395 1.02 29.64 17.24
C THR A 395 0.40 29.89 18.62
N PRO A 396 0.77 29.09 19.63
CA PRO A 396 0.22 29.24 20.99
C PRO A 396 0.49 30.60 21.60
#